data_AF-A0A1I0A2P4-F1
#
_entry.id   AF-A0A1I0A2P4-F1
#
_cell.length_a   1.000
_cell.length_b   1.000
_cell.length_c   1.000
_cell.angle_alpha   90.00
_cell.angle_beta   90.00
_cell.angle_gamma   90.00
#
_symmetry.space_group_name_H-M   'P 1'
#
loop_
_entity.id
_entity.type
_entity.pdbx_description
1 polymer ?
#
loop_
_entity_poly.entity_id
_entity_poly.type
_entity_poly.pdbx_seq_one_letter_code
_entity_poly.pdbx_strand_id
1 'polypeptide(L)' 'MIVDIKKILNDIEILRKNLDKLIEEKSSNLQDPEIIEASQVLDEAISKLNRLIFKKL' A
#
# COMPACT_ATOMS: atom_id res chain seq x y z
N MET A 1 11.18 10.74 13.27
CA MET A 1 11.77 9.48 12.76
C MET A 1 10.99 8.21 13.15
N ILE A 2 10.85 7.81 14.43
CA ILE A 2 10.05 6.61 14.78
C ILE A 2 8.54 6.83 14.53
N VAL A 3 8.06 8.06 14.75
CA VAL A 3 6.69 8.48 14.48
C VAL A 3 6.34 8.39 12.98
N ASP A 4 7.29 8.70 12.10
CA ASP A 4 7.07 8.71 10.65
C ASP A 4 6.93 7.29 10.08
N ILE A 5 7.72 6.34 10.60
CA ILE A 5 7.63 4.92 10.22
C ILE A 5 6.28 4.33 10.65
N LYS A 6 5.84 4.63 11.88
CA LYS A 6 4.53 4.17 12.37
C LYS A 6 3.36 4.69 11.53
N LYS A 7 3.41 5.97 11.12
CA LYS A 7 2.39 6.55 10.23
C LYS A 7 2.36 5.82 8.88
N ILE A 8 3.52 5.61 8.27
CA ILE A 8 3.60 4.93 6.97
C ILE A 8 3.12 3.48 7.06
N LEU A 9 3.43 2.77 8.15
CA LEU A 9 2.90 1.42 8.40
C LEU A 9 1.38 1.41 8.50
N ASN A 10 0.79 2.38 9.19
CA ASN A 10 -0.66 2.52 9.28
C ASN A 10 -1.30 2.85 7.92
N ASP A 11 -0.67 3.72 7.12
CA ASP A 11 -1.14 4.06 5.78
C ASP A 11 -1.11 2.82 4.86
N ILE A 12 -0.03 2.02 4.92
CA ILE A 12 0.07 0.74 4.19
C ILE A 12 -1.03 -0.23 4.61
N GLU A 13 -1.34 -0.33 5.91
CA GLU A 13 -2.41 -1.21 6.39
C GLU A 13 -3.79 -0.78 5.87
N ILE A 14 -4.07 0.52 5.86
CA ILE A 14 -5.32 1.08 5.31
C ILE A 14 -5.40 0.81 3.80
N LEU A 15 -4.32 1.10 3.06
CA LEU A 15 -4.25 0.86 1.62
C LEU A 15 -4.47 -0.62 1.27
N ARG A 16 -3.86 -1.53 2.03
CA ARG A 16 -4.06 -2.98 1.85
C ARG A 16 -5.53 -3.37 2.06
N LYS A 17 -6.15 -2.92 3.15
CA LYS A 17 -7.57 -3.22 3.42
C LYS A 17 -8.50 -2.66 2.35
N ASN A 18 -8.18 -1.50 1.79
CA ASN A 18 -8.96 -0.89 0.72
C ASN A 18 -8.80 -1.66 -0.59
N LEU A 19 -7.58 -2.10 -0.91
CA LEU A 19 -7.32 -2.96 -2.07
C LEU A 19 -8.05 -4.30 -1.94
N ASP A 20 -8.00 -4.95 -0.78
CA ASP A 20 -8.69 -6.23 -0.52
C ASP A 20 -10.20 -6.09 -0.78
N LYS A 21 -10.82 -5.02 -0.26
CA LYS A 21 -12.24 -4.71 -0.51
C LYS A 21 -12.53 -4.44 -1.99
N LEU A 22 -11.68 -3.66 -2.66
CA LEU A 22 -11.85 -3.36 -4.07
C LEU A 22 -11.78 -4.63 -4.93
N ILE A 23 -10.87 -5.56 -4.59
CA ILE A 23 -10.78 -6.88 -5.23
C ILE A 23 -12.08 -7.67 -5.03
N GLU A 24 -12.63 -7.69 -3.81
CA GLU A 24 -13.91 -8.35 -3.54
C GLU A 24 -15.06 -7.71 -4.33
N GLU A 25 -15.15 -6.37 -4.35
CA GLU A 25 -16.21 -5.62 -5.05
C GLU A 25 -16.17 -5.81 -6.57
N LYS A 26 -14.97 -5.93 -7.16
CA LYS A 26 -14.78 -6.13 -8.61
C LYS A 26 -14.76 -7.60 -9.02
N SER A 27 -15.33 -8.50 -8.20
CA SER A 27 -15.40 -9.94 -8.48
C SER A 27 -14.03 -10.58 -8.75
N SER A 28 -13.00 -10.10 -8.05
CA SER A 28 -11.61 -10.53 -8.20
C SER A 28 -11.02 -10.35 -9.61
N ASN A 29 -11.54 -9.39 -10.39
CA ASN A 29 -10.94 -9.02 -11.66
C ASN A 29 -9.64 -8.24 -11.44
N LEU A 30 -8.52 -8.94 -11.28
CA LEU A 30 -7.21 -8.32 -11.04
C LEU A 30 -6.69 -7.45 -12.20
N GLN A 31 -7.34 -7.50 -13.37
CA GLN A 31 -7.02 -6.63 -14.51
C GLN A 31 -7.87 -5.35 -14.53
N ASP A 32 -8.76 -5.17 -13.55
CA ASP A 32 -9.52 -3.93 -13.42
C ASP A 32 -8.53 -2.75 -13.23
N PRO A 33 -8.65 -1.69 -14.04
CA PRO A 33 -7.75 -0.53 -13.95
C PRO A 33 -7.70 0.09 -12.54
N GLU A 34 -8.80 0.07 -11.79
CA GLU A 34 -8.84 0.62 -10.42
C GLU A 34 -8.05 -0.28 -9.45
N ILE A 35 -8.10 -1.60 -9.63
CA ILE A 35 -7.30 -2.55 -8.83
C ILE A 35 -5.82 -2.37 -9.13
N ILE A 36 -5.47 -2.19 -10.40
CA ILE A 36 -4.08 -1.94 -10.81
C ILE A 36 -3.57 -0.63 -10.19
N GLU A 37 -4.35 0.45 -10.29
CA GLU A 37 -3.99 1.75 -9.72
C GLU A 37 -3.84 1.68 -8.19
N ALA A 38 -4.82 1.07 -7.50
CA ALA A 38 -4.76 0.88 -6.05
C ALA A 38 -3.55 0.03 -5.61
N SER A 39 -3.19 -0.99 -6.40
CA SER A 39 -1.99 -1.81 -6.15
C SER A 39 -0.70 -1.01 -6.31
N GLN A 40 -0.61 -0.16 -7.34
CA GLN A 40 0.54 0.72 -7.56
C GLN A 40 0.73 1.71 -6.41
N VAL A 41 -0.36 2.29 -5.90
CA VAL A 41 -0.31 3.19 -4.74
C VAL A 41 0.20 2.47 -3.48
N LEU A 42 -0.24 1.23 -3.25
CA LEU A 42 0.25 0.41 -2.15
C LEU A 42 1.76 0.10 -2.29
N ASP A 43 2.21 -0.26 -3.50
CA ASP A 43 3.61 -0.52 -3.79
C ASP A 43 4.51 0.70 -3.58
N GLU A 44 4.04 1.90 -3.94
CA GLU A 44 4.76 3.14 -3.67
C GLU A 44 4.91 3.42 -2.16
N ALA A 45 3.86 3.18 -1.38
CA ALA A 45 3.89 3.33 0.07
C ALA A 45 4.88 2.36 0.73
N ILE A 46 4.88 1.10 0.30
CA ILE A 46 5.84 0.08 0.74
C ILE A 46 7.27 0.46 0.33
N SER A 47 7.46 0.93 -0.91
CA SER A 47 8.76 1.38 -1.40
C SER A 47 9.31 2.56 -0.59
N LYS A 48 8.44 3.50 -0.21
CA LYS A 48 8.79 4.62 0.67
C LYS A 48 9.22 4.15 2.05
N LEU A 49 8.51 3.18 2.64
CA LEU A 49 8.90 2.55 3.90
C LEU A 49 10.28 1.88 3.78
N ASN A 50 10.47 1.06 2.74
CA ASN A 50 11.73 0.36 2.49
C ASN A 50 12.90 1.34 2.38
N ARG A 51 12.74 2.46 1.65
CA ARG A 51 13.77 3.50 1.56
C ARG A 51 14.09 4.14 2.91
N LEU A 52 13.09 4.35 3.77
CA LEU A 52 13.30 4.92 5.11
C LEU A 52 14.01 3.95 6.05
N ILE A 53 13.71 2.66 5.95
CA ILE A 53 14.40 1.61 6.71
C ILE A 53 15.82 1.42 6.19
N PHE A 54 16.01 1.36 4.87
CA PHE A 54 17.31 1.15 4.24
C PHE A 54 18.25 2.35 4.42
N LYS A 55 17.75 3.58 4.42
CA LYS A 55 18.54 4.78 4.80
C LYS A 55 18.96 4.81 6.27
N LYS A 56 18.41 3.93 7.10
CA LYS A 56 18.69 3.83 8.53
C LYS A 56 19.73 2.75 8.85
N LEU A 57 20.03 1.88 7.89
CA LEU A 57 21.09 0.88 7.89
C LEU A 57 22.34 1.45 7.22
#